data_AF-A0A2K3JE97-F1
#
_entry.id   AF-A0A2K3JE97-F1
#
_cell.length_a   1.000
_cell.length_b   1.000
_cell.length_c   1.000
_cell.angle_alpha   90.00
_cell.angle_beta   90.00
_cell.angle_gamma   90.00
#
_symmetry.space_group_name_H-M   'P 1'
#
loop_
_entity.id
_entity.type
_entity.pdbx_description
1 polymer ?
#
loop_
_entity_poly.entity_id
_entity_poly.type
_entity_poly.pdbx_seq_one_letter_code
_entity_poly.pdbx_strand_id
1 'polypeptide(L)'
;MKIAVTGWEGKVGSELVDRGYEPLKLDITNLDQVNDEIHRVNPDVIINCAALTNVRYCEDHEREAFKVNVSGIHNLLYDFTGTLIH
;
A
#
# COMPACT_ATOMS: atom_id res chain seq x y z
N MET A 1 11.88 14.56 5.20
CA MET A 1 11.28 13.68 4.18
C MET A 1 11.09 12.31 4.78
N LYS A 2 9.84 11.88 4.95
CA LYS A 2 9.43 10.60 5.50
C LYS A 2 8.84 9.76 4.37
N ILE A 3 9.45 8.61 4.12
CA ILE A 3 8.98 7.68 3.09
C ILE A 3 8.36 6.50 3.80
N ALA A 4 7.12 6.18 3.43
CA ALA A 4 6.37 5.08 4.00
C ALA A 4 6.03 4.01 2.95
N VAL A 5 5.79 2.78 3.40
CA VAL A 5 5.68 1.60 2.54
C VAL A 5 4.44 0.79 2.93
N THR A 6 3.56 0.51 1.97
CA THR A 6 2.48 -0.49 2.13
C THR A 6 3.00 -1.86 1.70
N GLY A 7 2.33 -2.95 2.12
CA GLY A 7 2.79 -4.31 1.77
C GLY A 7 4.18 -4.61 2.34
N TRP A 8 4.48 -4.02 3.49
CA TRP A 8 5.80 -4.03 4.14
C TRP A 8 6.28 -5.42 4.57
N GLU A 9 5.38 -6.41 4.68
CA GLU A 9 5.74 -7.81 4.95
C GLU A 9 6.14 -8.58 3.67
N GLY A 10 5.91 -8.01 2.49
CA GLY A 10 6.28 -8.61 1.22
C GLY A 10 7.79 -8.57 0.95
N LYS A 11 8.25 -9.26 -0.10
CA LYS A 11 9.68 -9.36 -0.44
C LYS A 11 10.37 -8.00 -0.65
N VAL A 12 9.71 -7.09 -1.38
CA VAL A 12 10.25 -5.74 -1.64
C VAL A 12 10.00 -4.83 -0.44
N GLY A 13 8.81 -4.91 0.17
CA GLY A 13 8.43 -4.07 1.30
C GLY A 13 9.33 -4.26 2.52
N SER A 14 9.69 -5.51 2.84
CA SER A 14 10.54 -5.83 3.99
C SER A 14 11.96 -5.29 3.83
N GLU A 15 12.54 -5.41 2.63
CA GLU A 15 13.84 -4.82 2.31
C GLU A 15 13.83 -3.28 2.43
N LEU A 16 12.72 -2.62 2.07
CA LEU A 16 12.59 -1.17 2.29
C LEU A 16 12.50 -0.83 3.78
N VAL A 17 11.76 -1.62 4.57
CA VAL A 17 11.71 -1.43 6.03
C VAL A 17 13.09 -1.63 6.66
N ASP A 18 13.85 -2.63 6.24
CA ASP A 18 15.23 -2.88 6.72
C ASP A 18 16.18 -1.71 6.39
N ARG A 19 15.87 -0.94 5.35
CA ARG A 19 16.60 0.29 4.98
C ARG A 19 16.12 1.55 5.73
N GLY A 20 15.15 1.42 6.63
CA GLY A 20 14.66 2.50 7.49
C GLY A 20 13.43 3.25 6.96
N TYR A 21 12.69 2.67 6.01
CA TYR A 21 11.42 3.25 5.53
C TYR A 21 10.27 2.86 6.47
N GLU A 22 9.29 3.75 6.64
CA GLU A 22 8.22 3.58 7.63
C GLU A 22 7.15 2.59 7.15
N PRO A 23 6.89 1.47 7.86
CA PRO A 23 5.82 0.56 7.47
C PRO A 23 4.44 1.18 7.76
N LEU A 24 3.56 1.19 6.75
CA LEU A 24 2.14 1.48 6.92
C LEU A 24 1.39 0.18 7.23
N LYS A 25 0.94 0.03 8.47
CA LYS A 25 0.27 -1.18 8.97
C LYS A 25 -1.24 -1.08 8.76
N LEU A 26 -1.64 -1.20 7.49
CA LEU A 26 -3.02 -1.03 7.03
C LEU A 26 -3.37 -2.11 5.98
N ASP A 27 -4.67 -2.39 5.83
CA ASP A 27 -5.21 -3.04 4.63
C ASP A 27 -5.54 -1.98 3.58
N ILE A 28 -4.87 -2.00 2.42
CA ILE A 28 -5.07 -0.99 1.37
C ILE A 28 -6.51 -0.99 0.82
N THR A 29 -7.27 -2.09 1.01
CA THR A 29 -8.66 -2.19 0.56
C THR A 29 -9.65 -1.55 1.53
N ASN A 30 -9.20 -1.11 2.70
CA ASN A 30 -9.99 -0.43 3.72
C ASN A 30 -9.62 1.05 3.79
N LEU A 31 -10.48 1.91 3.25
CA LEU A 31 -10.25 3.35 3.18
C LEU A 31 -10.06 4.00 4.56
N ASP A 32 -10.82 3.57 5.57
CA ASP A 32 -10.73 4.15 6.92
C ASP A 32 -9.36 3.86 7.54
N GLN A 33 -8.89 2.61 7.45
CA GLN A 33 -7.55 2.25 7.91
C GLN A 33 -6.46 3.00 7.14
N VAL A 34 -6.66 3.22 5.83
CA VAL A 34 -5.73 3.99 5.01
C VAL A 34 -5.61 5.42 5.51
N ASN A 35 -6.75 6.09 5.70
CA ASN A 35 -6.79 7.47 6.16
C ASN A 35 -6.19 7.61 7.57
N ASP A 36 -6.57 6.73 8.50
CA ASP A 36 -6.07 6.76 9.87
C ASP A 36 -4.54 6.60 9.91
N GLU A 37 -4.01 5.62 9.16
CA GLU A 37 -2.59 5.31 9.16
C GLU A 37 -1.75 6.38 8.43
N ILE A 38 -2.26 6.92 7.31
CA ILE A 38 -1.61 8.04 6.60
C ILE A 38 -1.57 9.28 7.49
N HIS A 39 -2.65 9.62 8.19
CA HIS A 39 -2.66 10.77 9.12
C HIS A 39 -1.73 10.54 10.32
N ARG A 40 -1.69 9.32 10.86
CA ARG A 40 -0.83 8.96 12.00
C ARG A 40 0.64 9.04 11.64
N VAL A 41 1.02 8.49 10.48
CA VAL A 41 2.43 8.44 10.04
C VAL A 41 2.84 9.77 9.40
N ASN A 42 1.94 10.47 8.73
CA ASN A 42 2.17 11.72 8.00
C ASN A 42 3.40 11.63 7.06
N PRO A 43 3.38 10.74 6.04
CA PRO A 43 4.48 10.59 5.10
C PRO A 43 4.52 11.68 4.03
N ASP A 44 5.70 11.94 3.46
CA ASP A 44 5.87 12.79 2.27
C ASP A 44 5.75 11.96 0.97
N VAL A 45 6.14 10.68 1.05
CA VAL A 45 6.15 9.73 -0.06
C VAL A 45 5.58 8.39 0.41
N ILE A 46 4.73 7.77 -0.39
CA ILE A 46 4.26 6.40 -0.21
C ILE A 46 4.80 5.54 -1.35
N ILE A 47 5.42 4.41 -1.02
CA ILE A 47 5.78 3.34 -1.97
C ILE A 47 4.78 2.20 -1.78
N ASN A 48 3.96 1.94 -2.80
CA ASN A 48 2.95 0.90 -2.75
C ASN A 48 3.52 -0.46 -3.15
N CYS A 49 3.89 -1.30 -2.17
CA CYS A 49 4.32 -2.68 -2.42
C CYS A 49 3.22 -3.72 -2.13
N ALA A 50 2.02 -3.30 -1.74
CA ALA A 50 0.90 -4.21 -1.52
C ALA A 50 0.26 -4.63 -2.86
N ALA A 51 0.27 -5.94 -3.13
CA ALA A 51 -0.33 -6.52 -4.32
C ALA A 51 -0.66 -8.01 -4.12
N LEU A 52 -1.74 -8.48 -4.75
CA LEU A 52 -1.95 -9.89 -5.06
C LEU A 52 -1.12 -10.24 -6.30
N THR A 53 -0.14 -11.14 -6.12
CA THR A 53 0.90 -11.43 -7.11
C THR A 53 0.82 -12.85 -7.71
N ASN A 54 -0.02 -13.73 -7.15
CA ASN A 54 -0.25 -15.05 -7.71
C ASN A 54 -1.19 -14.95 -8.92
N VAL A 55 -0.61 -14.96 -10.12
CA VAL A 55 -1.35 -14.77 -11.39
C VAL A 55 -2.54 -15.72 -11.52
N ARG A 56 -2.34 -17.03 -11.31
CA ARG A 56 -3.43 -18.02 -11.44
C ARG A 56 -4.56 -17.71 -10.46
N TYR A 57 -4.22 -17.37 -9.22
CA TYR A 57 -5.21 -16.98 -8.23
C TYR A 57 -5.98 -15.74 -8.67
N CYS A 58 -5.29 -14.73 -9.21
CA CYS A 58 -5.91 -13.50 -9.70
C CYS A 58 -6.89 -13.76 -10.86
N GLU A 59 -6.55 -14.65 -11.79
CA GLU A 59 -7.46 -15.06 -12.88
C GLU A 59 -8.73 -15.73 -12.32
N ASP A 60 -8.59 -16.57 -11.28
CA ASP A 60 -9.73 -17.25 -10.66
C ASP A 60 -10.55 -16.30 -9.73
N HIS A 61 -9.96 -15.18 -9.27
CA HIS A 61 -10.51 -14.26 -8.26
C HIS A 61 -10.44 -12.78 -8.71
N GLU A 62 -10.90 -12.50 -9.93
CA GLU A 62 -10.78 -11.18 -10.57
C GLU A 62 -11.25 -10.01 -9.69
N ARG A 63 -12.38 -10.17 -8.99
CA ARG A 63 -12.93 -9.11 -8.12
C ARG A 63 -12.01 -8.77 -6.97
N GLU A 64 -11.38 -9.77 -6.38
CA GLU A 64 -10.43 -9.58 -5.28
C GLU A 64 -9.12 -8.99 -5.79
N ALA A 65 -8.62 -9.52 -6.90
CA ALA A 65 -7.45 -8.96 -7.59
C ALA A 65 -7.66 -7.49 -7.94
N PHE A 66 -8.83 -7.12 -8.47
CA PHE A 66 -9.19 -5.73 -8.74
C PHE A 66 -9.28 -4.90 -7.45
N LYS A 67 -9.91 -5.44 -6.40
CA LYS A 67 -10.03 -4.74 -5.10
C LYS A 67 -8.66 -4.38 -4.52
N VAL A 68 -7.70 -5.31 -4.55
CA VAL A 68 -6.35 -5.10 -4.01
C VAL A 68 -5.51 -4.27 -4.97
N ASN A 69 -5.32 -4.74 -6.22
CA ASN A 69 -4.34 -4.18 -7.13
C ASN A 69 -4.80 -2.90 -7.85
N VAL A 70 -6.09 -2.56 -7.80
CA VAL A 70 -6.63 -1.34 -8.44
C VAL A 70 -7.31 -0.46 -7.39
N SER A 71 -8.37 -0.95 -6.75
CA SER A 71 -9.13 -0.14 -5.77
C SER A 71 -8.27 0.28 -4.57
N GLY A 72 -7.32 -0.55 -4.14
CA GLY A 72 -6.41 -0.21 -3.06
C GLY A 72 -5.52 1.01 -3.36
N ILE A 73 -5.12 1.22 -4.63
CA ILE A 73 -4.38 2.41 -5.04
C ILE A 73 -5.26 3.66 -4.96
N HIS A 74 -6.53 3.54 -5.37
CA HIS A 74 -7.49 4.63 -5.25
C HIS A 74 -7.70 5.07 -3.81
N ASN A 75 -7.72 4.12 -2.86
CA ASN A 75 -7.80 4.45 -1.44
C ASN A 75 -6.56 5.23 -0.97
N LEU A 76 -5.35 4.82 -1.38
CA LEU A 76 -4.12 5.54 -1.05
C LEU A 76 -4.13 6.98 -1.59
N LEU A 77 -4.70 7.21 -2.77
CA LEU A 77 -4.77 8.53 -3.40
C LEU A 77 -5.94 9.40 -2.91
N TYR A 78 -6.85 8.85 -2.11
CA TYR A 78 -8.10 9.53 -1.77
C TYR A 78 -7.85 10.83 -0.99
N ASP A 79 -7.07 10.76 0.09
CA ASP A 79 -6.71 11.92 0.92
C ASP A 79 -5.19 12.24 0.90
N PHE A 80 -4.37 11.40 0.25
CA PHE A 80 -2.93 11.63 0.17
C PHE A 80 -2.57 12.60 -0.95
N THR A 81 -1.89 13.68 -0.59
CA THR A 81 -1.46 14.73 -1.53
C THR A 81 0.04 14.71 -1.81
N GLY A 82 0.78 13.78 -1.20
CA GLY A 82 2.22 13.60 -1.43
C GLY A 82 2.54 12.79 -2.68
N THR A 83 3.77 12.29 -2.78
CA THR A 83 4.20 11.48 -3.93
C THR A 83 3.87 10.01 -3.71
N LEU A 84 3.11 9.40 -4.62
CA LEU A 84 2.88 7.95 -4.64
C LEU A 84 3.76 7.29 -5.71
N ILE A 85 4.52 6.27 -5.33
CA ILE A 85 5.25 5.36 -6.24
C ILE A 85 4.50 4.03 -6.23
N HIS A 86 4.06 3.55 -7.40
CA HIS A 86 3.36 2.28 -7.58
C HIS A 86 4.03 1.43 -8.66
#